data_AF-U2FDI7-F1
#
_entry.id   AF-U2FDI7-F1
#
_cell.length_a   1.000
_cell.length_b   1.000
_cell.length_c   1.000
_cell.angle_alpha   90.00
_cell.angle_beta   90.00
_cell.angle_gamma   90.00
#
_symmetry.space_group_name_H-M   'P 1'
#
loop_
_entity.id
_entity.type
_entity.pdbx_description
1 polymer ?
#
loop_
_entity_poly.entity_id
_entity_poly.type
_entity_poly.pdbx_seq_one_letter_code
_entity_poly.pdbx_strand_id
1 'polypeptide(L)'
;MAKGSFRFAPLMYLEVSLQNIDEMPQSNFNEIAEKYVEMNIAHPFREGNGRSTRIWLDLIYKKELKLVDDWSKIDKNDYLLAMERSPIKDVEIKQLLKNALTDEIENREVYIKGIDHSYYYEGYITYKAKDL
;
A
#
# COMPACT_ATOMS: atom_id res chain seq x y z
N MET A 1 9.65 -13.56 8.67
CA MET A 1 8.77 -14.10 7.61
C MET A 1 9.39 -13.76 6.26
N ALA A 2 9.06 -14.48 5.18
CA ALA A 2 9.57 -14.20 3.84
C ALA A 2 8.44 -14.36 2.81
N LYS A 3 8.43 -13.51 1.79
CA LYS A 3 7.59 -13.65 0.59
C LYS A 3 8.52 -13.69 -0.61
N GLY A 4 8.53 -14.81 -1.33
CA GLY A 4 9.52 -15.05 -2.38
C GLY A 4 10.97 -15.03 -1.83
N SER A 5 11.83 -14.21 -2.43
CA SER A 5 13.24 -14.07 -2.04
C SER A 5 13.48 -13.03 -0.92
N PHE A 6 12.47 -12.23 -0.59
CA PHE A 6 12.59 -11.12 0.35
C PHE A 6 12.34 -11.54 1.80
N ARG A 7 13.21 -11.07 2.72
CA ARG A 7 13.05 -11.23 4.16
C ARG A 7 12.57 -9.92 4.78
N PHE A 8 11.41 -9.96 5.43
CA PHE A 8 10.87 -8.84 6.20
C PHE A 8 11.71 -8.57 7.46
N ALA A 9 11.49 -7.41 8.09
CA ALA A 9 12.17 -7.01 9.31
C ALA A 9 12.19 -8.14 10.36
N PRO A 10 13.35 -8.49 10.95
CA PRO A 10 13.41 -9.44 12.05
C PRO A 10 12.58 -8.93 13.23
N LEU A 11 11.89 -9.83 13.94
CA LEU A 11 11.03 -9.47 15.07
C LEU A 11 11.76 -8.62 16.13
N MET A 12 13.05 -8.88 16.34
CA MET A 12 13.92 -8.14 17.26
C MET A 12 14.02 -6.65 16.95
N TYR A 13 13.82 -6.23 15.69
CA TYR A 13 13.90 -4.85 15.24
C TYR A 13 12.53 -4.24 14.91
N LEU A 14 11.45 -5.02 14.94
CA LEU A 14 10.14 -4.56 14.48
C LEU A 14 9.63 -3.33 15.23
N GLU A 15 9.79 -3.30 16.55
CA GLU A 15 9.37 -2.16 17.38
C GLU A 15 10.11 -0.88 17.00
N VAL A 16 11.43 -0.95 16.86
CA VAL A 16 12.27 0.19 16.46
C VAL A 16 11.95 0.63 15.03
N SER A 17 11.72 -0.32 14.10
CA SER A 17 11.30 0.00 12.73
C SER A 17 9.98 0.77 12.72
N LEU A 18 8.98 0.35 13.51
CA LEU A 18 7.70 1.05 13.58
C LEU A 18 7.82 2.45 14.20
N GLN A 19 8.62 2.61 15.26
CA GLN A 19 8.92 3.93 15.84
C GLN A 19 9.54 4.88 14.80
N ASN A 20 10.50 4.40 14.03
CA ASN A 20 11.10 5.19 12.95
C ASN A 20 10.08 5.53 11.86
N ILE A 21 9.22 4.59 11.47
CA ILE A 21 8.16 4.83 10.47
C ILE A 21 7.18 5.88 10.96
N ASP A 22 6.79 5.87 12.24
CA ASP A 22 5.88 6.88 12.80
C ASP A 22 6.44 8.30 12.64
N GLU A 23 7.75 8.48 12.81
CA GLU A 23 8.47 9.75 12.67
C GLU A 23 8.75 10.17 11.22
N MET A 24 8.62 9.27 10.25
CA MET A 24 8.85 9.60 8.84
C MET A 24 7.91 10.70 8.36
N PRO A 25 8.41 11.68 7.57
CA PRO A 25 7.59 12.75 7.03
C PRO A 25 6.56 12.20 6.03
N GLN A 26 5.51 12.98 5.80
CA GLN A 26 4.38 12.59 4.92
C GLN A 26 3.70 13.82 4.29
N SER A 27 4.46 14.89 4.06
CA SER A 27 3.95 16.17 3.57
C SER A 27 3.70 16.22 2.07
N ASN A 28 4.31 15.30 1.32
CA ASN A 28 4.19 15.20 -0.13
C ASN A 28 4.15 13.75 -0.60
N PHE A 29 3.84 13.57 -1.89
CA PHE A 29 3.69 12.24 -2.49
C PHE A 29 4.92 11.34 -2.30
N ASN A 30 6.14 11.88 -2.48
CA ASN A 30 7.36 11.07 -2.43
C ASN A 30 7.59 10.54 -1.01
N GLU A 31 7.46 11.41 0.00
CA GLU A 31 7.59 11.05 1.41
C GLU A 31 6.56 9.99 1.82
N ILE A 32 5.30 10.15 1.40
CA ILE A 32 4.24 9.18 1.71
C ILE A 32 4.53 7.83 1.04
N ALA A 33 4.97 7.83 -0.22
CA ALA A 33 5.31 6.59 -0.94
C ALA A 33 6.52 5.88 -0.32
N GLU A 34 7.54 6.61 0.12
CA GLU A 34 8.69 6.06 0.86
C GLU A 34 8.25 5.47 2.20
N LYS A 35 7.42 6.18 2.96
CA LYS A 35 6.84 5.72 4.23
C LYS A 35 6.02 4.42 4.04
N TYR A 36 5.30 4.32 2.93
CA TYR A 36 4.57 3.12 2.54
C TYR A 36 5.49 1.93 2.24
N VAL A 37 6.60 2.16 1.54
CA VAL A 37 7.61 1.13 1.27
C VAL A 37 8.22 0.62 2.58
N GLU A 38 8.60 1.52 3.50
CA GLU A 38 9.14 1.13 4.81
C GLU A 38 8.12 0.34 5.64
N MET A 39 6.85 0.74 5.65
CA MET A 39 5.79 -0.03 6.31
C MET A 39 5.60 -1.43 5.72
N ASN A 40 5.71 -1.57 4.39
CA ASN A 40 5.65 -2.88 3.73
C ASN A 40 6.86 -3.77 4.09
N ILE A 41 8.05 -3.18 4.27
CA ILE A 41 9.27 -3.88 4.71
C ILE A 41 9.13 -4.34 6.17
N ALA A 42 8.59 -3.50 7.04
CA ALA A 42 8.34 -3.81 8.45
C ALA A 42 7.38 -5.01 8.59
N HIS A 43 6.32 -5.03 7.78
CA HIS A 43 5.38 -6.16 7.67
C HIS A 43 4.88 -6.66 9.05
N PRO A 44 4.25 -5.78 9.85
CA PRO A 44 4.10 -5.97 11.29
C PRO A 44 3.16 -7.11 11.69
N PHE A 45 2.27 -7.53 10.81
CA PHE A 45 1.29 -8.59 11.09
C PHE A 45 1.74 -9.94 10.55
N ARG A 46 1.19 -11.01 11.13
CA ARG A 46 1.39 -12.38 10.61
C ARG A 46 0.80 -12.54 9.21
N GLU A 47 -0.39 -11.98 8.97
CA GLU A 47 -1.10 -11.97 7.70
C GLU A 47 -1.91 -10.68 7.55
N GLY A 48 -2.29 -10.32 6.33
CA GLY A 48 -3.18 -9.18 6.07
C GLY A 48 -2.47 -7.85 5.77
N ASN A 49 -1.14 -7.77 5.92
CA ASN A 49 -0.36 -6.54 5.74
C ASN A 49 -0.66 -5.80 4.43
N GLY A 50 -0.69 -6.50 3.29
CA GLY A 50 -0.96 -5.85 2.00
C GLY A 50 -2.28 -5.07 1.99
N ARG A 51 -3.36 -5.71 2.44
CA ARG A 51 -4.71 -5.10 2.46
C ARG A 51 -4.81 -3.97 3.46
N SER A 52 -4.31 -4.18 4.68
CA SER A 52 -4.36 -3.16 5.74
C SER A 52 -3.51 -1.93 5.39
N THR A 53 -2.31 -2.15 4.85
CA THR A 53 -1.36 -1.06 4.58
C THR A 53 -1.77 -0.26 3.34
N ARG A 54 -2.49 -0.85 2.37
CA ARG A 54 -3.10 -0.09 1.26
C ARG A 54 -4.20 0.88 1.75
N ILE A 55 -5.06 0.43 2.67
CA ILE A 55 -6.06 1.32 3.29
C ILE A 55 -5.37 2.44 4.08
N TRP A 56 -4.32 2.09 4.83
CA TRP A 56 -3.52 3.07 5.58
C TRP A 56 -2.85 4.11 4.67
N LEU A 57 -2.34 3.70 3.51
CA LEU A 57 -1.80 4.60 2.47
C LEU A 57 -2.86 5.59 1.97
N ASP A 58 -4.04 5.10 1.60
CA ASP A 58 -5.15 5.94 1.13
C ASP A 58 -5.56 6.99 2.17
N LEU A 59 -5.57 6.63 3.46
CA LEU A 59 -5.89 7.56 4.54
C LEU A 59 -4.83 8.68 4.68
N ILE A 60 -3.55 8.37 4.48
CA ILE A 60 -2.49 9.37 4.49
C ILE A 60 -2.63 10.30 3.27
N TYR A 61 -2.79 9.76 2.06
CA TYR A 61 -3.02 10.58 0.87
C TYR A 61 -4.27 11.46 1.01
N LYS A 62 -5.37 10.92 1.55
CA LYS A 62 -6.61 11.69 1.74
C LYS A 62 -6.41 12.83 2.72
N LYS A 63 -5.69 12.59 3.82
CA LYS A 63 -5.43 13.61 4.83
C LYS A 63 -4.54 14.73 4.28
N GLU A 64 -3.39 14.36 3.74
CA GLU A 64 -2.28 15.28 3.44
C GLU A 64 -2.41 15.91 2.04
N LEU A 65 -2.85 15.14 1.04
CA LEU A 65 -2.87 15.57 -0.36
C LEU A 65 -4.28 15.80 -0.94
N LYS A 66 -5.33 15.40 -0.22
CA LYS A 66 -6.72 15.36 -0.75
C LYS A 66 -6.85 14.47 -1.98
N LEU A 67 -6.12 13.36 -2.01
CA LEU A 67 -6.15 12.35 -3.06
C LEU A 67 -6.30 10.95 -2.46
N VAL A 68 -6.70 9.97 -3.27
CA VAL A 68 -6.65 8.52 -2.95
C VAL A 68 -6.20 7.74 -4.19
N ASP A 69 -5.75 6.50 -4.02
CA ASP A 69 -5.44 5.64 -5.16
C ASP A 69 -6.71 4.99 -5.72
N ASP A 70 -6.94 5.14 -7.03
CA ASP A 70 -7.84 4.27 -7.75
C ASP A 70 -7.11 2.96 -8.09
N TRP A 71 -7.15 2.01 -7.15
CA TRP A 71 -6.50 0.71 -7.28
C TRP A 71 -6.97 -0.09 -8.51
N SER A 72 -8.09 0.26 -9.15
CA SER A 72 -8.53 -0.39 -10.39
C SER A 72 -7.68 -0.02 -11.61
N LYS A 73 -6.86 1.03 -11.50
CA LYS A 73 -5.94 1.49 -12.56
C LYS A 73 -4.56 0.85 -12.51
N ILE A 74 -4.26 0.08 -11.45
CA ILE A 74 -2.97 -0.57 -11.29
C ILE A 74 -3.13 -2.06 -11.62
N ASP A 75 -2.30 -2.59 -12.52
CA ASP A 75 -2.30 -4.03 -12.78
C ASP A 75 -1.74 -4.79 -11.58
N LYS A 76 -2.31 -5.97 -11.32
CA LYS A 76 -1.91 -6.83 -10.20
C LYS A 76 -0.45 -7.25 -10.29
N ASN A 77 0.01 -7.69 -11.45
CA ASN A 77 1.37 -8.21 -11.59
C ASN A 77 2.38 -7.05 -11.52
N ASP A 78 2.06 -5.92 -12.14
CA ASP A 78 2.89 -4.72 -12.08
C ASP A 78 3.04 -4.23 -10.63
N TYR A 79 1.93 -4.18 -9.87
CA TYR A 79 1.97 -3.82 -8.45
C TYR A 79 2.84 -4.80 -7.63
N LEU A 80 2.64 -6.11 -7.79
CA LEU A 80 3.37 -7.11 -7.02
C LEU A 80 4.88 -7.09 -7.34
N LEU A 81 5.24 -6.93 -8.61
CA LEU A 81 6.64 -6.80 -9.03
C LEU A 81 7.26 -5.49 -8.50
N ALA A 82 6.53 -4.39 -8.55
CA ALA A 82 6.99 -3.10 -8.02
C ALA A 82 7.20 -3.16 -6.50
N MET A 83 6.30 -3.83 -5.75
CA MET A 83 6.46 -4.01 -4.30
C MET A 83 7.60 -4.96 -3.93
N GLU A 84 7.94 -5.96 -4.76
CA GLU A 84 9.13 -6.79 -4.55
C GLU A 84 10.42 -6.00 -4.79
N ARG A 85 10.39 -5.05 -5.74
CA ARG A 85 11.52 -4.18 -6.10
C ARG A 85 11.73 -3.02 -5.11
N SER A 86 10.66 -2.56 -4.46
CA SER A 86 10.62 -1.33 -3.67
C SER A 86 11.68 -1.20 -2.57
N PRO A 87 12.15 -2.28 -1.89
CA PRO A 87 13.22 -2.17 -0.90
C PRO A 87 14.59 -1.82 -1.49
N ILE A 88 14.76 -2.00 -2.81
CA ILE A 88 16.00 -1.67 -3.53
C ILE A 88 15.85 -0.31 -4.23
N LYS A 89 14.72 -0.12 -4.94
CA LYS A 89 14.34 1.13 -5.61
C LYS A 89 12.82 1.21 -5.66
N ASP A 90 12.28 2.36 -5.29
CA ASP A 90 10.85 2.61 -5.19
C ASP A 90 10.27 3.35 -6.42
N VAL A 91 11.06 3.54 -7.48
CA VAL A 91 10.67 4.29 -8.67
C VAL A 91 9.44 3.66 -9.34
N GLU A 92 9.44 2.33 -9.49
CA GLU A 92 8.36 1.61 -10.15
C GLU A 92 7.04 1.74 -9.38
N ILE A 93 7.05 1.56 -8.05
CA ILE A 93 5.83 1.68 -7.24
C ILE A 93 5.36 3.14 -7.19
N LYS A 94 6.27 4.11 -7.06
CA LYS A 94 5.94 5.55 -7.12
C LYS A 94 5.27 5.90 -8.45
N GLN A 95 5.75 5.39 -9.57
CA GLN A 95 5.15 5.67 -10.87
C GLN A 95 3.73 5.09 -11.01
N LEU A 96 3.51 3.86 -10.52
CA LEU A 96 2.19 3.23 -10.52
C LEU A 96 1.18 4.00 -9.65
N LEU A 97 1.55 4.29 -8.40
CA LEU A 97 0.69 5.04 -7.46
C LEU A 97 0.40 6.45 -8.02
N LYS A 98 1.43 7.16 -8.51
CA LYS A 98 1.26 8.51 -9.04
C LYS A 98 0.24 8.58 -10.17
N ASN A 99 0.22 7.57 -11.04
CA ASN A 99 -0.71 7.49 -12.18
C ASN A 99 -2.12 7.06 -11.77
N ALA A 100 -2.29 6.44 -10.61
CA ALA A 100 -3.57 5.96 -10.09
C ALA A 100 -4.30 6.99 -9.21
N LEU A 101 -3.62 8.04 -8.76
CA LEU A 101 -4.21 9.07 -7.90
C LEU A 101 -5.46 9.72 -8.51
N THR A 102 -6.44 9.96 -7.66
CA THR A 102 -7.68 10.68 -7.97
C THR A 102 -8.08 11.58 -6.81
N ASP A 103 -8.76 12.68 -7.11
CA ASP A 103 -9.36 13.63 -6.16
C ASP A 103 -10.78 13.23 -5.72
N GLU A 104 -11.29 12.10 -6.19
CA GLU A 104 -12.60 11.53 -5.82
C GLU A 104 -12.63 10.92 -4.40
N ILE A 105 -12.08 11.64 -3.41
CA ILE A 105 -11.85 11.14 -2.04
C ILE A 105 -13.11 10.80 -1.24
N GLU A 106 -14.29 11.30 -1.66
CA GLU A 106 -15.60 10.99 -1.07
C GLU A 106 -16.44 10.05 -1.96
N ASN A 107 -15.88 9.56 -3.07
CA ASN A 107 -16.59 8.64 -3.94
C ASN A 107 -16.58 7.22 -3.35
N ARG A 108 -17.74 6.79 -2.86
CA ARG A 108 -17.95 5.44 -2.32
C ARG A 108 -17.62 4.33 -3.34
N GLU A 109 -17.85 4.57 -4.63
CA GLU A 109 -17.57 3.58 -5.67
C GLU A 109 -16.07 3.36 -5.86
N VAL A 110 -15.26 4.44 -5.83
CA VAL A 110 -13.80 4.35 -5.86
C VAL A 110 -13.29 3.53 -4.67
N TYR A 111 -13.78 3.82 -3.47
CA TYR A 111 -13.40 3.08 -2.27
C TYR A 111 -13.74 1.57 -2.37
N ILE A 112 -14.97 1.23 -2.75
CA ILE A 112 -15.41 -0.18 -2.83
C ILE A 112 -14.64 -0.94 -3.91
N LYS A 113 -14.48 -0.35 -5.10
CA LYS A 113 -13.67 -0.96 -6.17
C LYS A 113 -12.23 -1.14 -5.74
N GLY A 114 -11.71 -0.18 -4.96
CA GLY A 114 -10.38 -0.25 -4.36
C GLY A 114 -10.22 -1.43 -3.41
N ILE A 115 -11.21 -1.66 -2.54
CA ILE A 115 -11.25 -2.84 -1.65
C ILE A 115 -11.26 -4.14 -2.49
N ASP A 116 -12.13 -4.25 -3.49
CA ASP A 116 -12.21 -5.45 -4.34
C ASP A 116 -10.87 -5.74 -5.05
N HIS A 117 -10.22 -4.72 -5.62
CA HIS A 117 -8.91 -4.86 -6.27
C HIS A 117 -7.80 -5.21 -5.27
N SER A 118 -7.80 -4.57 -4.11
CA SER A 118 -6.86 -4.86 -3.02
C SER A 118 -6.96 -6.31 -2.54
N TYR A 119 -8.16 -6.91 -2.53
CA TYR A 119 -8.35 -8.33 -2.22
C TYR A 119 -7.93 -9.24 -3.39
N TYR A 120 -8.21 -8.83 -4.63
CA TYR A 120 -7.76 -9.53 -5.84
C TYR A 120 -6.24 -9.68 -5.93
N TYR A 121 -5.47 -8.67 -5.51
CA TYR A 121 -4.00 -8.75 -5.43
C TYR A 121 -3.53 -9.90 -4.55
N GLU A 122 -4.24 -10.17 -3.46
CA GLU A 122 -3.94 -11.26 -2.54
C GLU A 122 -4.62 -12.60 -2.93
N GLY A 123 -5.33 -12.64 -4.07
CA GLY A 123 -5.95 -13.86 -4.62
C GLY A 123 -7.40 -14.12 -4.20
N TYR A 124 -8.07 -13.18 -3.52
CA TYR A 124 -9.46 -13.32 -3.12
C TYR A 124 -10.40 -12.70 -4.16
N ILE A 125 -11.26 -13.53 -4.79
CA ILE A 125 -12.17 -13.09 -5.88
C ILE A 125 -13.63 -13.55 -5.69
N THR A 126 -13.94 -14.23 -4.59
CA THR A 126 -15.23 -14.92 -4.41
C THR A 126 -16.40 -13.96 -4.15
N TYR A 127 -16.15 -12.86 -3.45
CA TYR A 127 -17.17 -11.89 -3.05
C TYR A 127 -16.80 -10.51 -3.54
N LYS A 128 -17.81 -9.67 -3.81
CA LYS A 128 -17.62 -8.24 -4.04
C LYS A 128 -18.05 -7.47 -2.82
N ALA A 129 -17.28 -6.50 -2.38
CA ALA A 129 -17.54 -5.71 -1.19
C ALA A 129 -18.86 -4.93 -1.26
N LYS A 130 -19.35 -4.59 -2.46
CA LYS A 130 -20.67 -3.96 -2.65
C LYS A 130 -21.86 -4.89 -2.42
N ASP A 131 -21.66 -6.20 -2.50
CA ASP A 131 -22.73 -7.20 -2.44
C ASP A 131 -22.89 -7.79 -1.02
N LEU A 132 -22.22 -7.19 -0.03
CA LEU A 132 -22.25 -7.51 1.41
C LEU A 132 -22.84 -6.34 2.22
#